data_AF-A0A9N7YEB5-F1
#
_entry.id   AF-A0A9N7YEB5-F1
#
_cell.length_a   1.000
_cell.length_b   1.000
_cell.length_c   1.000
_cell.angle_alpha   90.00
_cell.angle_beta   90.00
_cell.angle_gamma   90.00
#
_symmetry.space_group_name_H-M   'P 1'
#
loop_
_entity.id
_entity.type
_entity.pdbx_description
1 polymer ?
#
loop_
_entity_poly.entity_id
_entity_poly.type
_entity_poly.pdbx_seq_one_letter_code
_entity_poly.pdbx_strand_id
1 'polypeptide(L)'
;MLTRLSDLLKHFNSRSCQLVLGAGALQVVGLKTITTKNLALASRCLQLVVLYIPIIRTHFQTKLQPKQFSVLRHFDHITKDYNDHISEISAKLVAIMDSLFEKVLSKYEVKAPMPSACFRNVCKQMAKMHEAINELLPEEQSQMLFLRINASIKMHLKKQLSRLGVINDGGPQHGLVVVDVAFYTENVQALKSLERLDLNMAEIWEQKR
;
A
#
# COMPACT_ATOMS: atom_id res chain seq x y z
N MET A 1 2.82 -36.91 -4.05
CA MET A 1 1.81 -35.97 -3.50
C MET A 1 2.45 -34.63 -3.11
N LEU A 2 3.50 -34.61 -2.27
CA LEU A 2 4.19 -33.37 -1.87
C LEU A 2 4.62 -32.50 -3.06
N THR A 3 5.34 -33.07 -4.03
CA THR A 3 5.81 -32.35 -5.22
C THR A 3 4.67 -31.73 -6.02
N ARG A 4 3.60 -32.49 -6.29
CA ARG A 4 2.40 -31.99 -6.97
C ARG A 4 1.72 -30.84 -6.21
N LEU A 5 1.68 -30.91 -4.88
CA LEU A 5 1.15 -29.81 -4.06
C LEU A 5 2.05 -28.57 -4.13
N SER A 6 3.38 -28.76 -4.04
CA SER A 6 4.33 -27.67 -4.24
C SER A 6 4.17 -27.01 -5.61
N ASP A 7 3.98 -27.79 -6.67
CA ASP A 7 3.74 -27.28 -8.03
C ASP A 7 2.41 -26.51 -8.13
N LEU A 8 1.35 -27.01 -7.48
CA LEU A 8 0.06 -26.32 -7.41
C LEU A 8 0.18 -24.96 -6.72
N LEU A 9 0.88 -24.88 -5.59
CA LEU A 9 1.10 -23.61 -4.87
C LEU A 9 1.90 -22.63 -5.73
N LYS A 10 2.99 -23.09 -6.37
CA LYS A 10 3.77 -22.26 -7.30
C LYS A 10 2.91 -21.75 -8.46
N HIS A 11 2.10 -22.62 -9.04
CA HIS A 11 1.20 -22.26 -10.14
C HIS A 11 0.16 -21.22 -9.70
N PHE A 12 -0.47 -21.40 -8.54
CA PHE A 12 -1.42 -20.43 -8.01
C PHE A 12 -0.77 -19.05 -7.80
N ASN A 13 0.43 -18.99 -7.21
CA ASN A 13 1.15 -17.73 -7.00
C ASN A 13 1.44 -17.03 -8.33
N SER A 14 2.05 -17.77 -9.27
CA SER A 14 2.42 -17.26 -10.60
C SER A 14 1.19 -16.77 -11.37
N ARG A 15 0.12 -17.56 -11.39
CA ARG A 15 -1.11 -17.21 -12.10
C ARG A 15 -1.80 -16.00 -11.48
N SER A 16 -1.84 -15.91 -10.15
CA SER A 16 -2.40 -14.75 -9.44
C SER A 16 -1.62 -13.49 -9.76
N CYS A 17 -0.28 -13.55 -9.79
CA CYS A 17 0.57 -12.42 -10.15
C CYS A 17 0.29 -11.95 -11.58
N GLN A 18 0.27 -12.86 -12.56
CA GLN A 18 -0.06 -12.54 -13.95
C GLN A 18 -1.43 -11.86 -14.12
N LEU A 19 -2.46 -12.39 -13.45
CA LEU A 19 -3.81 -11.89 -13.59
C LEU A 19 -4.01 -10.52 -12.92
N VAL A 20 -3.38 -10.32 -11.75
CA VAL A 20 -3.59 -9.14 -10.91
C VAL A 20 -2.53 -8.06 -11.18
N LEU A 21 -1.25 -8.35 -10.95
CA LEU A 21 -0.16 -7.39 -11.17
C LEU A 21 0.19 -7.24 -12.65
N GLY A 22 0.17 -8.35 -13.40
CA GLY A 22 0.36 -8.36 -14.85
C GLY A 22 -0.85 -7.90 -15.66
N ALA A 23 -1.96 -7.52 -14.99
CA ALA A 23 -3.22 -7.09 -15.61
C ALA A 23 -3.83 -8.11 -16.60
N GLY A 24 -3.44 -9.39 -16.54
CA GLY A 24 -3.95 -10.43 -17.43
C GLY A 24 -5.46 -10.65 -17.28
N ALA A 25 -6.04 -10.35 -16.12
CA ALA A 25 -7.49 -10.46 -15.92
C ALA A 25 -8.31 -9.49 -16.81
N LEU A 26 -7.72 -8.38 -17.28
CA LEU A 26 -8.40 -7.49 -18.22
C LEU A 26 -8.73 -8.21 -19.53
N GLN A 27 -7.81 -9.06 -19.99
CA GLN A 27 -7.95 -9.82 -21.24
C GLN A 27 -8.73 -11.12 -21.03
N VAL A 28 -8.42 -11.86 -19.97
CA VAL A 28 -8.92 -13.23 -19.77
C VAL A 28 -10.38 -13.25 -19.31
N VAL A 29 -10.80 -12.28 -18.48
CA VAL A 29 -12.17 -12.24 -17.93
C VAL A 29 -12.91 -10.93 -18.26
N GLY A 30 -12.32 -10.08 -19.10
CA GLY A 30 -12.98 -8.87 -19.62
C GLY A 30 -13.16 -7.74 -18.59
N LEU A 31 -12.36 -7.70 -17.52
CA LEU A 31 -12.39 -6.58 -16.58
C LEU A 31 -11.93 -5.29 -17.25
N LYS A 32 -12.58 -4.16 -16.92
CA LYS A 32 -12.14 -2.83 -17.40
C LYS A 32 -10.87 -2.34 -16.69
N THR A 33 -10.71 -2.67 -15.41
CA THR A 33 -9.56 -2.26 -14.60
C THR A 33 -9.35 -3.22 -13.42
N ILE A 34 -8.11 -3.30 -12.93
CA ILE A 34 -7.77 -3.96 -11.67
C ILE A 34 -7.90 -2.91 -10.57
N THR A 35 -8.93 -3.04 -9.73
CA THR A 35 -9.21 -2.05 -8.67
C THR A 35 -8.31 -2.25 -7.45
N THR A 36 -8.22 -1.24 -6.60
CA THR A 36 -7.62 -1.32 -5.25
C THR A 36 -8.19 -2.48 -4.44
N LYS A 37 -9.52 -2.71 -4.52
CA LYS A 37 -10.19 -3.81 -3.85
C LYS A 37 -9.73 -5.17 -4.38
N ASN A 38 -9.54 -5.30 -5.69
CA ASN A 38 -8.99 -6.53 -6.31
C ASN A 38 -7.58 -6.82 -5.79
N LEU A 39 -6.73 -5.78 -5.70
CA LEU A 39 -5.36 -5.90 -5.17
C LEU A 39 -5.37 -6.36 -3.70
N ALA A 40 -6.18 -5.70 -2.86
CA ALA A 40 -6.29 -6.06 -1.44
C ALA A 40 -6.81 -7.49 -1.24
N LEU A 41 -7.85 -7.90 -1.98
CA LEU A 41 -8.37 -9.27 -1.95
C LEU A 41 -7.32 -10.29 -2.36
N ALA A 42 -6.60 -10.04 -3.47
CA ALA A 42 -5.52 -10.91 -3.91
C ALA A 42 -4.44 -11.07 -2.83
N SER A 43 -4.01 -9.97 -2.21
CA SER A 43 -3.05 -10.01 -1.09
C SER A 43 -3.56 -10.88 0.07
N ARG A 44 -4.84 -10.75 0.44
CA ARG A 44 -5.44 -11.57 1.51
C ARG A 44 -5.54 -13.04 1.15
N CYS A 45 -5.87 -13.38 -0.10
CA CYS A 45 -5.83 -14.76 -0.58
C CYS A 45 -4.41 -15.36 -0.50
N LEU A 46 -3.38 -14.60 -0.88
CA LEU A 46 -1.99 -15.05 -0.79
C LEU A 46 -1.57 -15.25 0.67
N GLN A 47 -1.92 -14.32 1.56
CA GLN A 47 -1.64 -14.41 3.00
C GLN A 47 -2.33 -15.63 3.64
N LEU A 48 -3.56 -15.96 3.21
CA LEU A 48 -4.23 -17.17 3.66
C LEU A 48 -3.44 -18.42 3.28
N VAL A 49 -2.93 -18.50 2.05
CA VAL A 49 -2.10 -19.63 1.64
C VAL A 49 -0.82 -19.70 2.45
N VAL A 50 -0.14 -18.56 2.67
CA VAL A 50 1.05 -18.47 3.52
C VAL A 50 0.79 -19.02 4.93
N LEU A 51 -0.37 -18.72 5.52
CA LEU A 51 -0.77 -19.24 6.84
C LEU A 51 -0.85 -20.78 6.87
N TYR A 52 -1.27 -21.41 5.78
CA TYR A 52 -1.39 -22.87 5.70
C TYR A 52 -0.08 -23.59 5.35
N ILE A 53 0.89 -22.93 4.70
CA ILE A 53 2.15 -23.57 4.30
C ILE A 53 2.88 -24.25 5.48
N PRO A 54 3.03 -23.63 6.67
CA PRO A 54 3.67 -24.27 7.82
C PRO A 54 2.94 -25.53 8.31
N ILE A 55 1.61 -25.54 8.23
CA ILE A 55 0.77 -26.68 8.62
C ILE A 55 1.00 -27.84 7.65
N ILE A 56 0.99 -27.54 6.35
CA ILE A 56 1.27 -28.50 5.27
C ILE A 56 2.70 -29.06 5.42
N ARG A 57 3.69 -28.19 5.64
CA ARG A 57 5.09 -28.56 5.85
C ARG A 57 5.24 -29.51 7.03
N THR A 58 4.65 -29.17 8.17
CA THR A 58 4.66 -30.00 9.40
C THR A 58 4.02 -31.36 9.15
N HIS A 59 2.85 -31.39 8.48
CA HIS A 59 2.19 -32.64 8.13
C HIS A 59 3.13 -33.58 7.34
N PHE A 60 3.75 -33.09 6.27
CA PHE A 60 4.69 -33.91 5.50
C PHE A 60 5.94 -34.29 6.27
N GLN A 61 6.45 -33.42 7.14
CA GLN A 61 7.60 -33.73 8.00
C GLN A 61 7.33 -34.98 8.87
N THR A 62 6.12 -35.15 9.40
CA THR A 62 5.76 -36.35 10.18
C THR A 62 5.70 -37.65 9.38
N LYS A 63 5.67 -37.55 8.04
CA LYS A 63 5.51 -38.70 7.13
C LYS A 63 6.80 -39.05 6.38
N LEU A 64 7.84 -38.24 6.50
CA LEU A 64 9.11 -38.39 5.77
C LEU A 64 10.20 -38.94 6.68
N GLN A 65 11.14 -39.69 6.10
CA GLN A 65 12.38 -40.05 6.78
C GLN A 65 13.35 -38.85 6.79
N PRO A 66 14.23 -38.71 7.80
CA PRO A 66 15.17 -37.59 7.89
C PRO A 66 16.00 -37.34 6.62
N LYS A 67 16.40 -38.41 5.93
CA LYS A 67 17.14 -38.34 4.65
C LYS A 67 16.37 -37.64 3.51
N GLN A 68 15.04 -37.50 3.66
CA GLN A 68 14.16 -36.89 2.66
C GLN A 68 13.79 -35.43 3.02
N PHE A 69 14.23 -34.91 4.17
CA PHE A 69 13.82 -33.57 4.64
C PHE A 69 14.27 -32.42 3.73
N SER A 70 15.25 -32.64 2.86
CA SER A 70 15.64 -31.64 1.83
C SER A 70 14.46 -31.19 0.98
N VAL A 71 13.48 -32.08 0.72
CA VAL A 71 12.28 -31.77 -0.06
C VAL A 71 11.36 -30.76 0.63
N LEU A 72 11.44 -30.62 1.96
CA LEU A 72 10.64 -29.66 2.72
C LEU A 72 11.08 -28.21 2.47
N ARG A 73 12.33 -27.99 2.02
CA ARG A 73 12.84 -26.65 1.66
C ARG A 73 12.06 -26.02 0.51
N HIS A 74 11.35 -26.81 -0.30
CA HIS A 74 10.44 -26.26 -1.31
C HIS A 74 9.36 -25.37 -0.69
N PHE A 75 8.84 -25.72 0.50
CA PHE A 75 7.83 -24.90 1.18
C PHE A 75 8.41 -23.60 1.70
N ASP A 76 9.68 -23.58 2.11
CA ASP A 76 10.36 -22.37 2.56
C ASP A 76 10.54 -21.39 1.37
N HIS A 77 10.94 -21.90 0.20
CA HIS A 77 11.01 -21.10 -1.03
C HIS A 77 9.64 -20.60 -1.47
N ILE A 78 8.61 -21.46 -1.49
CA ILE A 78 7.24 -21.05 -1.82
C ILE A 78 6.75 -19.96 -0.86
N THR A 79 7.00 -20.10 0.44
CA THR A 79 6.62 -19.08 1.43
C THR A 79 7.27 -17.73 1.12
N LYS A 80 8.56 -17.73 0.73
CA LYS A 80 9.24 -16.51 0.30
C LYS A 80 8.58 -15.90 -0.93
N ASP A 81 8.36 -16.68 -1.99
CA ASP A 81 7.77 -16.20 -3.25
C ASP A 81 6.37 -15.59 -3.05
N TYR A 82 5.57 -16.13 -2.13
CA TYR A 82 4.27 -15.55 -1.78
C TYR A 82 4.41 -14.23 -1.01
N ASN A 83 5.34 -14.15 -0.06
CA ASN A 83 5.58 -12.91 0.70
C ASN A 83 6.15 -11.79 -0.18
N ASP A 84 7.01 -12.14 -1.13
CA ASP A 84 7.52 -11.20 -2.14
C ASP A 84 6.36 -10.64 -2.98
N HIS A 85 5.46 -11.51 -3.46
CA HIS A 85 4.27 -11.10 -4.20
C HIS A 85 3.30 -10.23 -3.35
N ILE A 86 3.07 -10.57 -2.08
CA ILE A 86 2.28 -9.74 -1.15
C ILE A 86 2.89 -8.34 -1.02
N SER A 87 4.22 -8.26 -0.94
CA SER A 87 4.97 -7.01 -0.83
C SER A 87 4.88 -6.18 -2.11
N GLU A 88 4.93 -6.82 -3.28
CA GLU A 88 4.71 -6.16 -4.58
C GLU A 88 3.30 -5.57 -4.70
N ILE A 89 2.27 -6.27 -4.23
CA ILE A 89 0.91 -5.74 -4.20
C ILE A 89 0.82 -4.50 -3.30
N SER A 90 1.43 -4.55 -2.11
CA SER A 90 1.50 -3.39 -1.22
C SER A 90 2.23 -2.21 -1.88
N ALA A 91 3.35 -2.46 -2.56
CA ALA A 91 4.05 -1.43 -3.32
C ALA A 91 3.20 -0.85 -4.46
N LYS A 92 2.42 -1.67 -5.16
CA LYS A 92 1.50 -1.21 -6.21
C LYS A 92 0.40 -0.30 -5.67
N LEU A 93 -0.14 -0.61 -4.50
CA LEU A 93 -1.12 0.24 -3.81
C LEU A 93 -0.53 1.62 -3.47
N VAL A 94 0.70 1.67 -2.96
CA VAL A 94 1.41 2.94 -2.72
C VAL A 94 1.63 3.69 -4.03
N ALA A 95 2.09 3.01 -5.09
CA ALA A 95 2.36 3.64 -6.40
C ALA A 95 1.12 4.28 -7.04
N ILE A 96 -0.07 3.68 -6.84
CA ILE A 96 -1.34 4.27 -7.30
C ILE A 96 -1.57 5.63 -6.63
N MET A 97 -1.40 5.70 -5.31
CA MET A 97 -1.56 6.94 -4.55
C MET A 97 -0.46 7.96 -4.84
N ASP A 98 0.77 7.49 -5.02
CA ASP A 98 1.92 8.34 -5.39
C ASP A 98 1.69 9.06 -6.73
N SER A 99 1.25 8.33 -7.76
CA SER A 99 0.91 8.92 -9.06
C SER A 99 -0.25 9.93 -8.96
N LEU A 100 -1.19 9.68 -8.05
CA LEU A 100 -2.30 10.59 -7.78
C LEU A 100 -1.81 11.88 -7.13
N PHE A 101 -0.94 11.77 -6.12
CA PHE A 101 -0.38 12.93 -5.42
C PHE A 101 0.49 13.77 -6.33
N GLU A 102 1.35 13.17 -7.15
CA GLU A 102 2.14 13.89 -8.13
C GLU A 102 1.24 14.75 -9.05
N LYS A 103 0.17 14.14 -9.59
CA LYS A 103 -0.77 14.82 -10.48
C LYS A 103 -1.53 15.96 -9.80
N VAL A 104 -1.94 15.77 -8.54
CA VAL A 104 -2.77 16.75 -7.82
C VAL A 104 -1.91 17.88 -7.24
N LEU A 105 -0.80 17.55 -6.57
CA LEU A 105 0.07 18.52 -5.91
C LEU A 105 0.93 19.32 -6.89
N SER A 106 1.24 18.78 -8.08
CA SER A 106 1.90 19.58 -9.13
C SER A 106 1.07 20.78 -9.63
N LYS A 107 -0.21 20.88 -9.24
CA LYS A 107 -1.11 22.00 -9.53
C LYS A 107 -1.54 22.75 -8.27
N TYR A 108 -0.98 22.41 -7.11
CA TYR A 108 -1.31 23.06 -5.86
C TYR A 108 -0.79 24.50 -5.86
N GLU A 109 -1.61 25.41 -5.36
CA GLU A 109 -1.28 26.82 -5.15
C GLU A 109 -1.66 27.20 -3.72
N VAL A 110 -0.79 27.96 -3.06
CA VAL A 110 -1.02 28.44 -1.69
C VAL A 110 -1.86 29.71 -1.74
N LYS A 111 -3.18 29.54 -1.81
CA LYS A 111 -4.15 30.64 -1.84
C LYS A 111 -5.48 30.25 -1.20
N ALA A 112 -6.16 31.24 -0.62
CA ALA A 112 -7.51 31.08 -0.09
C ALA A 112 -8.53 30.77 -1.20
N PRO A 113 -9.67 30.11 -0.88
CA PRO A 113 -10.10 29.67 0.45
C PRO A 113 -9.46 28.35 0.90
N MET A 114 -9.34 28.16 2.23
CA MET A 114 -8.87 26.92 2.86
C MET A 114 -10.00 26.12 3.53
N PRO A 115 -9.96 24.77 3.56
CA PRO A 115 -8.96 23.92 2.90
C PRO A 115 -9.02 24.09 1.37
N SER A 116 -7.91 23.93 0.69
CA SER A 116 -7.84 24.10 -0.75
C SER A 116 -8.62 22.99 -1.47
N ALA A 117 -9.05 23.26 -2.70
CA ALA A 117 -9.67 22.22 -3.53
C ALA A 117 -8.71 21.02 -3.77
N CYS A 118 -7.41 21.29 -3.77
CA CYS A 118 -6.35 20.29 -3.84
C CYS A 118 -6.41 19.34 -2.64
N PHE A 119 -6.37 19.87 -1.42
CA PHE A 119 -6.38 19.05 -0.20
C PHE A 119 -7.72 18.36 0.04
N ARG A 120 -8.85 18.98 -0.31
CA ARG A 120 -10.15 18.28 -0.34
C ARG A 120 -10.13 17.07 -1.28
N ASN A 121 -9.52 17.20 -2.46
CA ASN A 121 -9.40 16.07 -3.38
C ASN A 121 -8.45 15.01 -2.82
N VAL A 122 -7.30 15.37 -2.26
CA VAL A 122 -6.38 14.44 -1.60
C VAL A 122 -7.10 13.62 -0.52
N CYS A 123 -7.77 14.28 0.43
CA CYS A 123 -8.51 13.60 1.50
C CYS A 123 -9.61 12.68 0.97
N LYS A 124 -10.34 13.13 -0.07
CA LYS A 124 -11.34 12.30 -0.74
C LYS A 124 -10.76 11.02 -1.33
N GLN A 125 -9.56 11.08 -1.92
CA GLN A 125 -8.92 9.90 -2.52
C GLN A 125 -8.30 8.99 -1.45
N MET A 126 -7.77 9.56 -0.36
CA MET A 126 -7.35 8.81 0.83
C MET A 126 -8.51 8.03 1.45
N ALA A 127 -9.67 8.66 1.63
CA ALA A 127 -10.85 8.00 2.16
C ALA A 127 -11.34 6.86 1.25
N LYS A 128 -11.35 7.06 -0.08
CA LYS A 128 -11.67 5.99 -1.04
C LYS A 128 -10.69 4.82 -1.01
N MET A 129 -9.40 5.12 -0.87
CA MET A 129 -8.36 4.10 -0.70
C MET A 129 -8.61 3.28 0.57
N HIS A 130 -8.92 3.96 1.68
CA HIS A 130 -9.24 3.32 2.96
C HIS A 130 -10.49 2.45 2.86
N GLU A 131 -11.59 2.98 2.32
CA GLU A 131 -12.84 2.25 2.11
C GLU A 131 -12.63 0.96 1.30
N ALA A 132 -11.75 1.00 0.29
CA ALA A 132 -11.46 -0.16 -0.54
C ALA A 132 -10.69 -1.27 0.19
N ILE A 133 -10.03 -0.98 1.31
CA ILE A 133 -9.09 -1.91 1.97
C ILE A 133 -9.36 -2.17 3.45
N ASN A 134 -10.11 -1.32 4.14
CA ASN A 134 -10.26 -1.34 5.60
C ASN A 134 -10.95 -2.61 6.14
N GLU A 135 -11.88 -3.18 5.38
CA GLU A 135 -12.58 -4.44 5.69
C GLU A 135 -11.77 -5.67 5.27
N LEU A 136 -10.69 -5.48 4.51
CA LEU A 136 -9.91 -6.57 3.91
C LEU A 136 -8.59 -6.79 4.62
N LEU A 137 -7.86 -5.70 4.90
CA LEU A 137 -6.53 -5.77 5.48
C LEU A 137 -6.59 -5.77 7.02
N PRO A 138 -5.71 -6.53 7.69
CA PRO A 138 -5.49 -6.37 9.11
C PRO A 138 -5.07 -4.93 9.46
N GLU A 139 -5.42 -4.49 10.67
CA GLU A 139 -5.15 -3.15 11.17
C GLU A 139 -3.69 -2.73 11.01
N GLU A 140 -2.75 -3.56 11.45
CA GLU A 140 -1.30 -3.29 11.34
C GLU A 140 -0.85 -3.10 9.88
N GLN A 141 -1.36 -3.92 8.95
CA GLN A 141 -1.02 -3.78 7.53
C GLN A 141 -1.61 -2.51 6.93
N SER A 142 -2.82 -2.13 7.34
CA SER A 142 -3.46 -0.88 6.94
C SER A 142 -2.64 0.31 7.42
N GLN A 143 -2.27 0.33 8.71
CA GLN A 143 -1.43 1.37 9.31
C GLN A 143 -0.10 1.52 8.57
N MET A 144 0.62 0.42 8.33
CA MET A 144 1.90 0.46 7.60
C MET A 144 1.75 0.94 6.16
N LEU A 145 0.67 0.57 5.48
CA LEU A 145 0.38 1.05 4.13
C LEU A 145 0.11 2.56 4.13
N PHE A 146 -0.71 3.05 5.06
CA PHE A 146 -1.03 4.47 5.17
C PHE A 146 0.16 5.33 5.59
N LEU A 147 1.09 4.83 6.40
CA LEU A 147 2.35 5.49 6.68
C LEU A 147 3.22 5.66 5.41
N ARG A 148 3.29 4.63 4.56
CA ARG A 148 4.00 4.70 3.27
C ARG A 148 3.34 5.67 2.29
N ILE A 149 2.01 5.68 2.24
CA ILE A 149 1.23 6.65 1.45
C ILE A 149 1.47 8.07 1.98
N ASN A 150 1.49 8.25 3.30
CA ASN A 150 1.78 9.52 3.95
C ASN A 150 3.20 10.03 3.62
N ALA A 151 4.20 9.15 3.55
CA ALA A 151 5.53 9.53 3.10
C ALA A 151 5.54 10.07 1.65
N SER A 152 4.75 9.47 0.76
CA SER A 152 4.62 9.92 -0.64
C SER A 152 3.99 11.31 -0.76
N ILE A 153 2.87 11.58 -0.06
CA ILE A 153 2.28 12.92 -0.08
C ILE A 153 3.23 13.97 0.50
N LYS A 154 3.94 13.67 1.61
CA LYS A 154 4.94 14.57 2.19
C LYS A 154 6.03 14.91 1.18
N MET A 155 6.54 13.92 0.45
CA MET A 155 7.54 14.11 -0.60
C MET A 155 7.05 15.04 -1.71
N HIS A 156 5.86 14.79 -2.25
CA HIS A 156 5.29 15.61 -3.34
C HIS A 156 4.93 17.02 -2.88
N LEU A 157 4.39 17.17 -1.67
CA LEU A 157 4.04 18.47 -1.10
C LEU A 157 5.31 19.30 -0.86
N LYS A 158 6.33 18.71 -0.24
CA LYS A 158 7.64 19.33 -0.03
C LYS A 158 8.25 19.84 -1.34
N LYS A 159 8.30 18.99 -2.37
CA LYS A 159 8.75 19.35 -3.72
C LYS A 159 7.98 20.56 -4.27
N GLN A 160 6.66 20.58 -4.07
CA GLN A 160 5.81 21.66 -4.56
C GLN A 160 6.01 22.97 -3.78
N LEU A 161 6.11 22.91 -2.46
CA LEU A 161 6.38 24.08 -1.61
C LEU A 161 7.71 24.73 -1.97
N SER A 162 8.76 23.91 -2.19
CA SER A 162 10.06 24.40 -2.68
C SER A 162 9.93 25.10 -4.04
N ARG A 163 9.14 24.56 -4.96
CA ARG A 163 8.90 25.20 -6.28
C ARG A 163 8.17 26.53 -6.18
N LEU A 164 7.24 26.65 -5.23
CA LEU A 164 6.49 27.88 -4.98
C LEU A 164 7.26 28.91 -4.14
N GLY A 165 8.45 28.56 -3.63
CA GLY A 165 9.22 29.43 -2.74
C GLY A 165 8.59 29.62 -1.36
N VAL A 166 7.70 28.72 -0.93
CA VAL A 166 7.02 28.81 0.38
C VAL A 166 7.92 28.19 1.44
N ILE A 167 8.18 28.95 2.50
CA ILE A 167 9.07 28.57 3.60
C ILE A 167 8.31 28.56 4.93
N ASN A 168 8.92 27.96 5.96
CA ASN A 168 8.39 27.97 7.32
C ASN A 168 8.86 29.24 8.07
N ASP A 169 8.26 30.38 7.71
CA ASP A 169 8.60 31.71 8.24
C ASP A 169 7.52 32.31 9.16
N GLY A 170 6.42 31.59 9.39
CA GLY A 170 5.26 32.11 10.13
C GLY A 170 4.41 33.12 9.34
N GLY A 171 4.72 33.37 8.06
CA GLY A 171 4.01 34.32 7.22
C GLY A 171 2.63 33.82 6.74
N PRO A 172 1.90 34.65 5.97
CA PRO A 172 0.54 34.32 5.51
C PRO A 172 0.48 33.03 4.67
N GLN A 173 1.42 32.83 3.75
CA GLN A 173 1.47 31.61 2.93
C GLN A 173 1.78 30.37 3.78
N HIS A 174 2.70 30.47 4.74
CA HIS A 174 2.94 29.40 5.71
C HIS A 174 1.66 29.05 6.47
N GLY A 175 0.95 30.05 7.01
CA GLY A 175 -0.32 29.84 7.71
C GLY A 175 -1.38 29.14 6.87
N LEU A 176 -1.49 29.49 5.59
CA LEU A 176 -2.38 28.82 4.64
C LEU A 176 -2.04 27.34 4.42
N VAL A 177 -0.75 27.00 4.31
CA VAL A 177 -0.30 25.60 4.19
C VAL A 177 -0.58 24.82 5.47
N VAL A 178 -0.39 25.44 6.64
CA VAL A 178 -0.69 24.82 7.94
C VAL A 178 -2.16 24.42 8.04
N VAL A 179 -3.09 25.25 7.56
CA VAL A 179 -4.53 24.90 7.55
C VAL A 179 -4.81 23.68 6.67
N ASP A 180 -4.21 23.62 5.47
CA ASP A 180 -4.35 22.48 4.57
C ASP A 180 -3.77 21.18 5.16
N VAL A 181 -2.59 21.26 5.77
CA VAL A 181 -1.92 20.13 6.42
C VAL A 181 -2.69 19.66 7.65
N ALA A 182 -3.26 20.57 8.44
CA ALA A 182 -4.12 20.23 9.56
C ALA A 182 -5.39 19.51 9.07
N PHE A 183 -6.04 20.04 8.04
CA PHE A 183 -7.19 19.39 7.42
C PHE A 183 -6.87 17.98 6.91
N TYR A 184 -5.71 17.77 6.27
CA TYR A 184 -5.25 16.44 5.86
C TYR A 184 -5.04 15.50 7.06
N THR A 185 -4.35 15.97 8.09
CA THR A 185 -4.02 15.20 9.29
C THR A 185 -5.28 14.73 10.00
N GLU A 186 -6.23 15.64 10.25
CA GLU A 186 -7.52 15.33 10.87
C GLU A 186 -8.32 14.32 10.04
N ASN A 187 -8.35 14.48 8.71
CA ASN A 187 -9.08 13.55 7.84
C ASN A 187 -8.47 12.15 7.83
N VAL A 188 -7.14 12.03 7.84
CA VAL A 188 -6.47 10.72 7.87
C VAL A 188 -6.66 10.05 9.23
N GLN A 189 -6.50 10.80 10.32
CA GLN A 189 -6.65 10.25 11.68
C GLN A 189 -8.12 10.00 12.07
N ALA A 190 -9.10 10.59 11.37
CA ALA A 190 -10.50 10.25 11.53
C ALA A 190 -10.89 8.88 10.90
N LEU A 191 -10.02 8.30 10.07
CA LEU A 191 -10.25 6.99 9.48
C LEU A 191 -9.99 5.89 10.49
N LYS A 192 -10.92 4.92 10.54
CA LYS A 192 -10.84 3.76 11.45
C LYS A 192 -9.47 3.09 11.37
N SER A 193 -8.89 2.79 12.54
CA SER A 193 -7.59 2.14 12.71
C SER A 193 -6.37 3.01 12.37
N LEU A 194 -6.55 4.28 12.01
CA LEU A 194 -5.47 5.21 11.69
C LEU A 194 -5.33 6.35 12.73
N GLU A 195 -6.11 6.32 13.80
CA GLU A 195 -6.28 7.43 14.76
C GLU A 195 -4.97 7.80 15.47
N ARG A 196 -4.08 6.82 15.65
CA ARG A 196 -2.81 6.96 16.37
C ARG A 196 -1.60 7.01 15.45
N LEU A 197 -1.80 7.13 14.14
CA LEU A 197 -0.68 7.26 13.22
C LEU A 197 0.06 8.58 13.46
N ASP A 198 1.36 8.48 13.71
CA ASP A 198 2.26 9.62 13.64
C ASP A 198 2.56 9.93 12.17
N LEU A 199 1.95 10.99 11.66
CA LEU A 199 2.14 11.42 10.28
C LEU A 199 3.43 12.25 10.11
N ASN A 200 4.00 12.77 11.19
CA ASN A 200 5.14 13.69 11.22
C ASN A 200 5.15 14.69 10.04
N MET A 201 4.09 15.48 9.93
CA MET A 201 3.92 16.42 8.81
C MET A 201 4.91 17.59 8.83
N ALA A 202 5.65 17.79 9.94
CA ALA A 202 6.71 18.79 10.02
C ALA A 202 7.85 18.55 9.01
N GLU A 203 8.09 17.30 8.58
CA GLU A 203 9.13 16.91 7.62
C GLU A 203 9.00 17.59 6.24
N ILE A 204 7.81 18.11 5.90
CA ILE A 204 7.58 18.83 4.64
C ILE A 204 8.42 20.12 4.55
N TRP A 205 8.88 20.64 5.69
CA TRP A 205 9.68 21.85 5.79
C TRP A 205 11.19 21.59 5.91
N GLU A 206 11.60 20.37 6.24
CA GLU A 206 13.02 20.05 6.41
C GLU A 206 13.77 20.18 5.07
N GLN A 207 14.95 20.78 5.04
CA GLN A 207 15.79 20.70 3.83
C GLN A 207 16.59 19.39 3.86
N LYS A 208 16.77 18.73 2.71
CA LYS A 208 17.76 17.65 2.63
C LYS A 208 19.12 18.27 2.97
N ARG A 209 19.71 17.85 4.08
CA ARG A 209 21.14 18.05 4.34
C ARG A 209 21.96 17.30 3.31
#